data_AF-A0A934AVH1-F1
#
_entry.id   AF-A0A934AVH1-F1
#
_cell.length_a   1.000
_cell.length_b   1.000
_cell.length_c   1.000
_cell.angle_alpha   90.00
_cell.angle_beta   90.00
_cell.angle_gamma   90.00
#
_symmetry.space_group_name_H-M   'P 1'
#
loop_
_entity.id
_entity.type
_entity.pdbx_description
1 polymer ?
#
loop_
_entity_poly.entity_id
_entity_poly.type
_entity_poly.pdbx_seq_one_letter_code
_entity_poly.pdbx_strand_id
1 'polypeptide(L)'
;MRIVDTPTSYYWIYELQTAYNDAQDLETIQGKVKTYTGDLTINQNKTVIIEGGYTGANNCGFTGMTGKTTVIGNVTISDGTVKILNGTLEVK
;
A
#
# COMPACT_ATOMS: atom_id res chain seq x y z
N MET A 1 -5.84 8.78 26.15
CA MET A 1 -5.72 9.70 25.01
C MET A 1 -4.79 9.05 24.00
N ARG A 2 -5.33 8.54 22.89
CA ARG A 2 -4.55 8.03 21.76
C ARG A 2 -4.67 9.09 20.68
N ILE A 3 -3.56 9.71 20.29
CA ILE A 3 -3.52 10.52 19.07
C ILE A 3 -3.48 9.51 17.92
N VAL A 4 -4.61 9.39 17.21
CA VAL A 4 -4.76 8.65 15.97
C VAL A 4 -5.09 9.71 14.92
N ASP A 5 -4.04 10.34 14.38
CA ASP A 5 -4.16 11.24 13.24
C ASP A 5 -3.71 10.50 11.99
N THR A 6 -4.62 9.67 11.47
CA THR A 6 -5.02 9.68 10.05
C THR A 6 -6.25 8.78 9.89
N PRO A 7 -7.20 9.11 8.99
CA PRO A 7 -8.24 8.17 8.59
C PRO A 7 -7.56 6.96 7.94
N THR A 8 -7.61 5.80 8.59
CA THR A 8 -7.22 4.56 7.93
C THR A 8 -8.32 4.16 6.94
N SER A 9 -8.20 4.66 5.70
CA SER A 9 -9.02 4.23 4.57
C SER A 9 -8.55 2.85 4.10
N TYR A 10 -9.43 1.85 4.17
CA TYR A 10 -9.10 0.47 3.85
C TYR A 10 -9.59 0.10 2.45
N TYR A 11 -8.64 0.00 1.52
CA TYR A 11 -8.96 -0.34 0.14
C TYR A 11 -8.86 -1.85 -0.12
N TRP A 12 -9.97 -2.47 -0.53
CA TRP A 12 -10.02 -3.86 -0.98
C TRP A 12 -9.55 -3.93 -2.42
N ILE A 13 -8.26 -4.11 -2.65
CA ILE A 13 -7.70 -3.79 -3.97
C ILE A 13 -6.93 -4.94 -4.61
N TYR A 14 -7.29 -5.19 -5.86
CA TYR A 14 -6.57 -6.00 -6.84
C TYR A 14 -5.50 -5.19 -7.60
N GLU A 15 -5.63 -3.86 -7.64
CA GLU A 15 -4.80 -2.92 -8.42
C GLU A 15 -4.21 -1.77 -7.58
N LEU A 16 -2.91 -1.82 -7.30
CA LEU A 16 -2.22 -0.86 -6.42
C LEU A 16 -2.34 0.61 -6.89
N GLN A 17 -2.44 0.87 -8.20
CA GLN A 17 -2.59 2.23 -8.74
C GLN A 17 -3.91 2.88 -8.32
N THR A 18 -5.01 2.13 -8.33
CA THR A 18 -6.32 2.64 -7.93
C THR A 18 -6.31 3.03 -6.45
N ALA A 19 -5.64 2.24 -5.60
CA ALA A 19 -5.48 2.56 -4.19
C ALA A 19 -4.73 3.87 -4.00
N TYR A 20 -3.64 4.04 -4.76
CA TYR A 20 -2.85 5.25 -4.74
C TYR A 20 -3.66 6.47 -5.20
N ASN A 21 -4.47 6.34 -6.26
CA ASN A 21 -5.27 7.45 -6.76
C ASN A 21 -6.27 7.96 -5.72
N ASP A 22 -6.91 7.04 -4.99
CA ASP A 22 -7.93 7.38 -3.99
C ASP A 22 -7.35 7.85 -2.65
N ALA A 23 -6.18 7.34 -2.26
CA ALA A 23 -5.54 7.64 -0.98
C ALA A 23 -5.30 9.15 -0.80
N GLN A 24 -5.57 9.67 0.39
CA GLN A 24 -5.22 11.03 0.78
C GLN A 24 -3.78 11.12 1.29
N ASP A 25 -3.30 12.35 1.50
CA ASP A 25 -1.97 12.58 2.05
C ASP A 25 -1.82 11.91 3.43
N LEU A 26 -0.68 11.26 3.64
CA LEU A 26 -0.29 10.47 4.81
C LEU A 26 -1.14 9.22 5.09
N GLU A 27 -2.07 8.83 4.20
CA GLU A 27 -2.85 7.61 4.37
C GLU A 27 -2.02 6.34 4.12
N THR A 28 -2.49 5.22 4.69
CA THR A 28 -1.86 3.91 4.57
C THR A 28 -2.69 2.98 3.69
N ILE A 29 -2.12 2.55 2.56
CA ILE A 29 -2.63 1.48 1.70
C ILE A 29 -2.14 0.14 2.25
N GLN A 30 -3.08 -0.68 2.72
CA GLN A 30 -2.76 -2.00 3.27
C GLN A 30 -2.89 -3.10 2.21
N GLY A 31 -1.74 -3.63 1.82
CA GLY A 31 -1.61 -4.71 0.86
C GLY A 31 -1.96 -6.07 1.48
N LYS A 32 -3.05 -6.67 1.00
CA LYS A 32 -3.46 -8.03 1.40
C LYS A 32 -2.83 -9.11 0.55
N VAL A 33 -2.57 -8.84 -0.72
CA VAL A 33 -2.07 -9.86 -1.65
C VAL A 33 -0.55 -9.96 -1.57
N LYS A 34 -0.04 -11.18 -1.81
CA LYS A 34 1.40 -11.43 -1.89
C LYS A 34 2.04 -10.69 -3.08
N THR A 35 1.30 -10.54 -4.17
CA THR A 35 1.81 -9.94 -5.41
C THR A 35 0.77 -8.99 -5.99
N TYR A 36 1.18 -7.75 -6.28
CA TYR A 36 0.49 -6.83 -7.17
C TYR A 36 1.15 -6.86 -8.55
N THR A 37 0.37 -7.04 -9.61
CA THR A 37 0.85 -6.93 -11.00
C THR A 37 0.30 -5.67 -11.63
N GLY A 38 1.15 -4.84 -12.19
CA GLY A 38 0.79 -3.58 -12.80
C GLY A 38 1.76 -2.46 -12.40
N ASP A 39 1.76 -1.41 -13.21
CA ASP A 39 2.62 -0.25 -12.98
C ASP A 39 2.06 0.63 -11.85
N LEU A 40 2.97 1.22 -11.06
CA LEU A 40 2.66 2.18 -10.02
C LEU A 40 3.29 3.53 -10.38
N THR A 41 2.44 4.52 -10.58
CA THR A 41 2.79 5.90 -10.92
C THR A 41 2.42 6.82 -9.74
N ILE A 42 3.45 7.35 -9.08
CA ILE A 42 3.36 8.33 -8.00
C ILE A 42 3.57 9.72 -8.61
N ASN A 43 2.46 10.38 -8.95
CA ASN A 43 2.41 11.63 -9.72
C ASN A 43 1.56 12.73 -9.07
N GLN A 44 1.25 12.61 -7.78
CA GLN A 44 0.49 13.59 -7.01
C GLN A 44 1.37 14.04 -5.86
N ASN A 45 1.40 15.34 -5.55
CA ASN A 45 2.11 15.89 -4.40
C ASN A 45 1.45 15.47 -3.08
N LYS A 46 1.60 14.20 -2.72
CA LYS A 46 1.14 13.58 -1.49
C LYS A 46 2.12 12.47 -1.07
N THR A 47 2.08 12.16 0.21
CA THR A 47 2.80 11.04 0.81
C THR A 47 1.85 9.89 1.03
N VAL A 48 2.20 8.69 0.55
CA VAL A 48 1.40 7.49 0.81
C VAL A 48 2.26 6.40 1.42
N ILE A 49 1.71 5.69 2.40
CA ILE A 49 2.35 4.56 3.05
C ILE A 49 1.76 3.28 2.47
N ILE A 50 2.57 2.42 1.85
CA ILE A 50 2.15 1.09 1.41
C ILE A 50 2.63 0.08 2.45
N GLU A 51 1.69 -0.57 3.13
CA GLU A 51 1.98 -1.60 4.12
C GLU A 51 1.66 -2.98 3.54
N GLY A 52 2.69 -3.76 3.22
CA GLY A 52 2.56 -5.14 2.77
C GLY A 52 2.35 -6.13 3.91
N GLY A 53 1.81 -7.31 3.58
CA GLY A 53 1.65 -8.40 4.55
C GLY A 53 0.62 -8.12 5.65
N TYR A 54 -0.36 -7.25 5.39
CA TYR A 54 -1.39 -6.93 6.39
C TYR A 54 -2.34 -8.12 6.60
N THR A 55 -2.39 -8.62 7.84
CA THR A 55 -3.17 -9.80 8.24
C THR A 55 -4.55 -9.49 8.82
N GLY A 56 -4.97 -8.21 8.80
CA GLY A 56 -6.24 -7.77 9.38
C GLY A 56 -6.17 -7.68 10.91
N ALA A 57 -6.30 -6.47 11.46
CA ALA A 57 -6.21 -6.25 12.91
C ALA A 57 -7.33 -6.90 13.75
N ASN A 58 -8.35 -7.54 13.14
CA ASN A 58 -9.49 -8.12 13.86
C ASN A 58 -10.03 -9.41 13.23
N ASN A 59 -9.16 -10.33 12.79
CA ASN A 59 -9.57 -11.72 12.53
C ASN A 59 -10.80 -11.86 11.60
N CYS A 60 -10.89 -11.09 10.52
CA CYS A 60 -11.87 -11.32 9.44
C CYS A 60 -11.56 -12.60 8.62
N GLY A 61 -11.07 -13.67 9.26
CA GLY A 61 -10.77 -14.95 8.63
C GLY A 61 -9.45 -15.01 7.85
N PHE A 62 -8.62 -13.97 7.88
CA PHE A 62 -7.37 -13.90 7.09
C PHE A 62 -6.12 -14.12 7.95
N THR A 63 -6.17 -15.12 8.82
CA THR A 63 -4.98 -15.67 9.48
C THR A 63 -4.13 -16.40 8.43
N GLY A 64 -3.07 -15.79 7.89
CA GLY A 64 -2.13 -16.59 7.09
C GLY A 64 -1.12 -15.89 6.18
N MET A 65 -1.21 -14.59 5.92
CA MET A 65 -0.20 -13.95 5.05
C MET A 65 0.94 -13.32 5.85
N THR A 66 1.81 -14.19 6.36
CA THR A 66 3.15 -13.82 6.83
C THR A 66 4.08 -13.73 5.62
N GLY A 67 4.28 -12.53 5.08
CA GLY A 67 5.17 -12.34 3.93
C GLY A 67 5.26 -10.90 3.46
N LYS A 68 6.31 -10.59 2.70
CA LYS A 68 6.44 -9.30 2.02
C LYS A 68 5.48 -9.25 0.83
N THR A 69 4.87 -8.10 0.59
CA THR A 69 4.19 -7.83 -0.68
C THR A 69 5.22 -7.48 -1.74
N THR A 70 5.10 -8.10 -2.92
CA THR A 70 5.89 -7.82 -4.12
C THR A 70 5.04 -7.02 -5.11
N VAL A 71 5.58 -5.92 -5.63
CA VAL A 71 5.00 -5.18 -6.76
C VAL A 71 5.77 -5.58 -8.02
N ILE A 72 5.06 -6.06 -9.04
CA ILE A 72 5.62 -6.46 -10.34
C ILE A 72 5.11 -5.50 -11.40
N GLY A 73 5.99 -4.62 -11.87
CA GLY A 73 5.70 -3.59 -12.86
C GLY A 73 6.74 -2.47 -12.76
N ASN A 74 6.52 -1.39 -13.50
CA ASN A 74 7.31 -0.18 -13.38
C ASN A 74 6.84 0.63 -12.17
N VAL A 75 7.78 1.14 -11.37
CA VAL A 75 7.49 2.14 -10.33
C VAL A 75 8.06 3.47 -10.77
N THR A 76 7.19 4.41 -11.11
CA THR A 76 7.57 5.77 -11.54
C THR A 76 7.18 6.76 -10.45
N ILE A 77 8.13 7.56 -9.99
CA ILE A 77 7.89 8.65 -9.04
C ILE A 77 8.24 9.95 -9.76
N SER A 78 7.22 10.74 -10.08
CA SER A 78 7.39 12.05 -10.73
C SER A 78 7.00 13.21 -9.82
N ASP A 79 6.13 12.98 -8.83
CA ASP A 79 5.73 13.95 -7.81
C ASP A 79 5.21 13.22 -6.56
N GLY A 80 5.50 13.73 -5.35
CA GLY A 80 5.11 13.12 -4.08
C GLY A 80 6.14 12.18 -3.44
N THR A 81 5.69 11.35 -2.49
CA THR A 81 6.54 10.42 -1.73
C THR A 81 5.83 9.10 -1.44
N VAL A 82 6.54 7.99 -1.58
CA VAL A 82 6.04 6.67 -1.22
C VAL A 82 6.90 6.04 -0.13
N LYS A 83 6.28 5.53 0.93
CA LYS A 83 6.94 4.75 1.98
C LYS A 83 6.43 3.32 1.94
N ILE A 84 7.33 2.35 1.74
CA ILE A 84 6.96 0.93 1.74
C ILE A 84 7.34 0.33 3.10
N LEU A 85 6.34 -0.16 3.84
CA LEU A 85 6.49 -0.94 5.06
C LEU A 85 6.21 -2.41 4.73
N ASN A 86 7.07 -3.33 5.22
CA ASN A 86 6.89 -4.77 5.03
C ASN A 86 6.69 -5.23 3.56
N GLY A 87 7.38 -4.59 2.62
CA GLY A 87 7.39 -4.95 1.20
C GLY A 87 8.79 -5.19 0.64
N THR A 88 8.87 -5.75 -0.56
CA THR A 88 10.08 -5.75 -1.40
C THR A 88 9.79 -4.95 -2.67
N LEU A 89 10.64 -3.97 -2.96
CA LEU A 89 10.66 -3.28 -4.25
C LEU A 89 11.76 -3.90 -5.12
N GLU A 90 11.39 -4.49 -6.24
CA GLU A 90 12.32 -4.97 -7.26
C GLU A 90 12.18 -4.07 -8.49
N VAL A 91 13.23 -3.33 -8.83
CA VAL A 91 13.32 -2.52 -10.05
C VAL A 91 14.22 -3.25 -11.03
N LYS A 92 13.78 -3.44 -12.27
CA LYS A 92 14.55 -4.07 -13.35
C LYS A 92 14.92 -3.05 -14.42
#